data_AF-A0A7X6TPS7-F1
#
_entry.id   AF-A0A7X6TPS7-F1
#
_cell.length_a   1.000
_cell.length_b   1.000
_cell.length_c   1.000
_cell.angle_alpha   90.00
_cell.angle_beta   90.00
_cell.angle_gamma   90.00
#
_symmetry.space_group_name_H-M   'P 1'
#
loop_
_entity.id
_entity.type
_entity.pdbx_description
1 polymer ?
#
loop_
_entity_poly.entity_id
_entity_poly.type
_entity_poly.pdbx_seq_one_letter_code
_entity_poly.pdbx_strand_id
1 'polypeptide(L)'
;LYFCPHHPDKGFDGEISSLKIVCDCRKPKPGLLLKAAKDFNIDLKSSWMVGDDLIDIKAGKAAGCKTALIGNNDYGQDLSITDINDFVEKVLVRP
;
A
#
# COMPACT_ATOMS: atom_id res chain seq x y z
N LEU A 1 -3.89 12.58 -6.35
CA LEU A 1 -3.30 12.09 -5.08
C LEU A 1 -4.42 11.45 -4.25
N TYR A 2 -4.29 10.18 -3.87
CA TYR A 2 -5.17 9.55 -2.89
C TYR A 2 -4.48 9.57 -1.53
N PHE A 3 -5.19 10.01 -0.49
CA PHE A 3 -4.64 10.06 0.86
C PHE A 3 -5.75 9.74 1.87
N CYS A 4 -5.35 9.22 3.04
CA CYS A 4 -6.27 8.95 4.14
C CYS A 4 -5.89 9.85 5.33
N PRO A 5 -6.77 10.77 5.76
CA PRO A 5 -6.49 11.65 6.90
C PRO A 5 -6.73 10.98 8.26
N HIS A 6 -7.24 9.76 8.26
CA HIS A 6 -7.69 9.08 9.47
C HIS A 6 -6.55 8.32 10.16
N HIS A 7 -6.63 8.21 11.48
CA HIS A 7 -5.80 7.33 12.30
C HIS A 7 -6.62 6.83 13.49
N PRO A 8 -6.81 5.52 13.72
CA PRO A 8 -7.71 5.06 14.78
C PRO A 8 -7.19 5.38 16.19
N ASP A 9 -5.87 5.38 16.39
CA ASP A 9 -5.25 5.64 17.69
C ASP A 9 -5.48 7.08 18.15
N LYS A 10 -5.74 7.24 19.45
CA LYS A 10 -6.08 8.50 20.14
C LYS A 10 -5.03 8.89 21.17
N GLY A 11 -5.10 10.12 21.66
CA GLY A 11 -4.26 10.63 22.75
C GLY A 11 -3.00 11.36 22.28
N PHE A 12 -2.98 11.85 21.04
CA PHE A 12 -1.88 12.66 20.52
C PHE A 12 -2.15 14.15 20.78
N ASP A 13 -1.09 14.90 21.06
CA ASP A 13 -1.21 16.35 21.15
C ASP A 13 -1.64 16.95 19.80
N GLY A 14 -2.56 17.91 19.83
CA GLY A 14 -3.12 18.53 18.63
C GLY A 14 -3.99 17.62 17.76
N GLU A 15 -4.47 16.46 18.26
CA GLU A 15 -5.30 15.58 17.45
C GLU A 15 -6.64 16.18 17.05
N ILE A 16 -7.05 15.93 15.80
CA ILE A 16 -8.40 16.22 15.33
C ILE A 16 -9.28 15.01 15.64
N SER A 17 -10.04 15.05 16.72
CA SER A 17 -10.81 13.90 17.23
C SER A 17 -11.78 13.30 16.19
N SER A 18 -12.32 14.10 15.26
CA SER A 18 -13.19 13.62 14.19
C SER A 18 -12.48 12.75 13.15
N LEU A 19 -11.14 12.82 13.05
CA LEU A 19 -10.34 11.98 12.18
C LEU A 19 -9.86 10.69 12.88
N LYS A 20 -10.15 10.53 14.18
CA LYS A 20 -9.73 9.38 14.98
C LYS A 20 -10.71 8.22 14.90
N ILE A 21 -10.88 7.71 13.68
CA ILE A 21 -11.86 6.68 13.34
C ILE A 21 -11.21 5.48 12.66
N VAL A 22 -11.90 4.34 12.73
CA VAL A 22 -11.64 3.19 11.85
C VAL A 22 -12.23 3.50 10.47
N CYS A 23 -11.46 3.31 9.42
CA CYS A 23 -11.88 3.57 8.04
C CYS A 23 -11.35 2.49 7.10
N ASP A 24 -11.93 2.42 5.91
CA ASP A 24 -11.46 1.49 4.87
C ASP A 24 -10.29 2.05 4.05
N CYS A 25 -9.94 3.34 4.21
CA CYS A 25 -8.86 3.97 3.43
C CYS A 25 -7.45 3.74 4.00
N ARG A 26 -7.30 3.57 5.31
CA ARG A 26 -5.98 3.45 5.95
C ARG A 26 -5.45 2.03 5.78
N LYS A 27 -4.23 1.90 5.28
CA LYS A 27 -3.49 0.62 5.29
C LYS A 27 -3.53 0.01 6.71
N PRO A 28 -3.77 -1.30 6.86
CA PRO A 28 -3.70 -2.34 5.82
C PRO A 28 -4.99 -2.53 5.01
N LYS A 29 -6.01 -1.67 5.16
CA LYS A 29 -7.21 -1.77 4.33
C LYS A 29 -6.93 -1.32 2.89
N PRO A 30 -7.54 -1.95 1.87
CA PRO A 30 -7.24 -1.69 0.47
C PRO A 30 -8.04 -0.52 -0.13
N GLY A 31 -8.84 0.22 0.66
CA GLY A 31 -9.88 1.10 0.13
C GLY A 31 -9.38 2.17 -0.83
N LEU A 32 -8.20 2.74 -0.62
CA LEU A 32 -7.62 3.71 -1.57
C LEU A 32 -7.18 3.08 -2.89
N LEU A 33 -6.66 1.85 -2.87
CA LEU A 33 -6.28 1.11 -4.07
C LEU A 33 -7.52 0.73 -4.89
N LEU A 34 -8.57 0.23 -4.21
CA LEU A 34 -9.85 -0.09 -4.85
C LEU A 34 -10.52 1.15 -5.45
N LYS A 35 -10.45 2.29 -4.75
CA LYS A 35 -10.97 3.56 -5.27
C LYS A 35 -10.21 3.99 -6.52
N ALA A 36 -8.88 3.97 -6.49
CA ALA A 36 -8.06 4.30 -7.66
C ALA A 36 -8.37 3.36 -8.85
N ALA A 37 -8.56 2.07 -8.60
CA ALA A 37 -8.93 1.12 -9.63
C ALA A 37 -10.27 1.42 -10.28
N LYS A 38 -11.27 1.80 -9.48
CA LYS A 38 -12.58 2.21 -10.00
C LYS A 38 -12.50 3.51 -10.81
N ASP A 39 -11.81 4.52 -10.28
CA ASP A 39 -11.77 5.86 -10.88
C ASP A 39 -10.98 5.88 -12.20
N PHE A 40 -10.02 4.97 -12.37
CA PHE A 40 -9.13 4.91 -13.55
C PHE A 40 -9.22 3.61 -14.37
N ASN A 41 -10.15 2.71 -14.04
CA ASN A 41 -10.29 1.40 -14.69
C ASN A 41 -8.98 0.58 -14.71
N ILE A 42 -8.30 0.49 -13.55
CA ILE A 42 -7.02 -0.22 -13.41
C ILE A 42 -7.28 -1.69 -13.05
N ASP A 43 -6.58 -2.61 -13.72
CA ASP A 43 -6.51 -4.01 -13.31
C ASP A 43 -5.50 -4.19 -12.15
N LEU A 44 -6.02 -4.32 -10.93
CA LEU A 44 -5.21 -4.50 -9.73
C LEU A 44 -4.43 -5.83 -9.73
N LYS A 45 -4.95 -6.90 -10.35
CA LYS A 45 -4.25 -8.20 -10.38
C LYS A 45 -2.95 -8.13 -11.19
N SER A 46 -2.92 -7.25 -12.18
CA SER A 46 -1.75 -6.96 -13.00
C SER A 46 -0.89 -5.82 -12.44
N SER A 47 -1.31 -5.21 -11.32
CA SER A 47 -0.64 -4.07 -10.68
C SER A 47 0.25 -4.50 -9.51
N TRP A 48 1.14 -3.58 -9.11
CA TRP A 48 2.05 -3.75 -7.97
C TRP A 48 1.75 -2.73 -6.86
N MET A 49 1.76 -3.20 -5.61
CA MET A 49 1.91 -2.38 -4.41
C MET A 49 3.36 -2.47 -3.95
N VAL A 50 4.06 -1.34 -3.93
CA VAL A 50 5.45 -1.24 -3.49
C VAL A 50 5.51 -0.42 -2.20
N GLY A 51 6.12 -0.95 -1.15
CA GLY A 51 6.23 -0.27 0.15
C GLY A 51 7.27 -0.93 1.05
N ASP A 52 7.49 -0.37 2.23
CA ASP A 52 8.58 -0.71 3.16
C ASP A 52 8.09 -1.40 4.46
N ASP A 53 6.78 -1.44 4.69
CA ASP A 53 6.20 -1.97 5.92
C ASP A 53 5.18 -3.10 5.66
N LEU A 54 4.92 -3.92 6.68
CA LEU A 54 3.92 -4.99 6.69
C LEU A 54 2.53 -4.50 6.26
N ILE A 55 2.15 -3.28 6.64
CA ILE A 55 0.84 -2.73 6.32
C ILE A 55 0.67 -2.43 4.82
N ASP A 56 1.76 -2.16 4.10
CA ASP A 56 1.76 -2.01 2.64
C ASP A 56 1.50 -3.35 1.96
N ILE A 57 2.23 -4.38 2.38
CA ILE A 57 2.07 -5.74 1.85
C ILE A 57 0.66 -6.27 2.10
N LYS A 58 0.12 -6.07 3.30
CA LYS A 58 -1.26 -6.45 3.61
C LYS A 58 -2.28 -5.69 2.76
N ALA A 59 -2.11 -4.39 2.56
CA ALA A 59 -3.02 -3.59 1.74
C ALA A 59 -2.99 -4.03 0.26
N GLY A 60 -1.80 -4.25 -0.30
CA GLY A 60 -1.61 -4.73 -1.67
C GLY A 60 -2.27 -6.09 -1.89
N LYS A 61 -2.00 -7.07 -1.02
CA LYS A 61 -2.62 -8.39 -1.07
C LYS A 61 -4.15 -8.33 -0.95
N ALA A 62 -4.66 -7.53 -0.02
CA ALA A 62 -6.10 -7.36 0.17
C ALA A 62 -6.79 -6.70 -1.04
N ALA A 63 -6.06 -5.87 -1.79
CA ALA A 63 -6.52 -5.28 -3.06
C ALA A 63 -6.40 -6.25 -4.25
N GLY A 64 -5.68 -7.36 -4.09
CA GLY A 64 -5.38 -8.31 -5.15
C GLY A 64 -4.16 -7.95 -5.99
N CYS A 65 -3.35 -6.97 -5.56
CA CYS A 65 -2.10 -6.62 -6.23
C CYS A 65 -1.00 -7.65 -5.96
N LYS A 66 0.00 -7.67 -6.84
CA LYS A 66 1.33 -8.16 -6.50
C LYS A 66 1.98 -7.19 -5.52
N THR A 67 2.91 -7.67 -4.73
CA THR A 67 3.51 -6.91 -3.63
C THR A 67 5.03 -6.97 -3.66
N ALA A 68 5.68 -5.81 -3.58
CA ALA A 68 7.12 -5.71 -3.43
C ALA A 68 7.46 -4.98 -2.13
N LEU A 69 8.34 -5.58 -1.32
CA LEU A 69 8.84 -5.00 -0.07
C LEU A 69 10.22 -4.39 -0.29
N ILE A 70 10.37 -3.11 0.06
CA ILE A 70 11.67 -2.46 0.20
C ILE A 70 12.27 -2.87 1.55
N GLY A 71 13.36 -3.64 1.50
CA GLY A 71 14.05 -4.15 2.68
C GLY A 71 14.05 -5.67 2.79
N ASN A 72 14.50 -6.15 3.96
CA ASN A 72 14.91 -7.55 4.14
C ASN A 72 13.97 -8.38 5.01
N ASN A 73 12.85 -7.80 5.48
CA ASN A 73 11.87 -8.54 6.27
C ASN A 73 11.09 -9.53 5.38
N ASP A 74 10.43 -10.50 6.00
CA ASP A 74 9.50 -11.39 5.33
C ASP A 74 8.08 -11.16 5.86
N TYR A 75 7.26 -10.54 5.02
CA TYR A 75 5.82 -10.30 5.22
C TYR A 75 4.98 -11.12 4.21
N GLY A 76 5.62 -12.08 3.54
CA GLY A 76 5.08 -12.89 2.45
C GLY A 76 4.90 -12.11 1.15
N GLN A 77 5.60 -11.00 0.95
CA GLN A 77 5.60 -10.26 -0.31
C GLN A 77 6.01 -11.15 -1.50
N ASP A 78 5.61 -10.77 -2.71
CA ASP A 78 6.00 -11.50 -3.93
C ASP A 78 7.45 -11.23 -4.34
N LEU A 79 7.98 -10.05 -3.99
CA LEU A 79 9.34 -9.64 -4.31
C LEU A 79 9.97 -8.82 -3.17
N SER A 80 11.20 -9.13 -2.79
CA SER A 80 12.02 -8.22 -1.98
C SER A 80 12.94 -7.41 -2.89
N ILE A 81 13.01 -6.11 -2.63
CA ILE A 81 13.81 -5.13 -3.38
C ILE A 81 14.65 -4.28 -2.40
N THR A 82 15.78 -3.75 -2.87
CA THR A 82 16.61 -2.85 -2.04
C THR A 82 16.11 -1.42 -2.05
N ASP A 83 15.59 -0.97 -3.20
CA ASP A 83 15.06 0.36 -3.43
C ASP A 83 14.17 0.35 -4.70
N ILE A 84 13.68 1.52 -5.10
CA ILE A 84 12.81 1.66 -6.27
C ILE A 84 13.53 1.41 -7.60
N ASN A 85 14.83 1.70 -7.71
CA ASN A 85 15.57 1.42 -8.94
C ASN A 85 15.70 -0.09 -9.15
N ASP A 86 16.00 -0.84 -8.10
CA ASP A 86 16.03 -2.31 -8.13
C ASP A 86 14.67 -2.90 -8.57
N PHE A 87 13.56 -2.31 -8.10
CA PHE A 87 12.23 -2.70 -8.59
C PHE A 87 12.05 -2.43 -10.09
N VAL A 88 12.45 -1.25 -10.56
CA VAL A 88 12.37 -0.88 -11.98
C VAL A 88 13.16 -1.86 -12.83
N GLU A 89 14.39 -2.18 -12.45
CA GLU A 89 15.25 -3.13 -13.16
C GLU A 89 14.63 -4.54 -13.23
N LYS A 90 14.11 -5.04 -12.10
CA LYS A 90 13.55 -6.40 -12.02
C LYS A 90 12.19 -6.56 -12.70
N VAL A 91 11.37 -5.51 -12.70
CA VAL A 91 9.95 -5.60 -13.08
C VAL A 91 9.64 -4.88 -14.40
N LEU A 92 10.20 -3.69 -14.61
CA LEU A 92 9.84 -2.82 -15.73
C LEU A 92 10.84 -2.86 -16.89
N VAL A 93 12.13 -3.10 -16.62
CA VAL A 93 13.21 -3.09 -17.63
C VAL A 93 13.53 -4.51 -18.13
N ARG A 94 12.56 -5.43 -18.09
CA ARG A 94 12.80 -6.79 -18.60
C ARG A 94 13.24 -6.74 -20.08
N PRO A 95 14.29 -7.48 -20.48
CA PRO A 95 14.56 -7.76 -21.89
C PRO A 95 13.42 -8.54 -22.55
#